data_AF-E0I5E0-F1
#
_entry.id   AF-E0I5E0-F1
#
_cell.length_a   1.000
_cell.length_b   1.000
_cell.length_c   1.000
_cell.angle_alpha   90.00
_cell.angle_beta   90.00
_cell.angle_gamma   90.00
#
_symmetry.space_group_name_H-M   'P 1'
#
loop_
_entity.id
_entity.type
_entity.pdbx_description
1 polymer ?
#
loop_
_entity_poly.entity_id
_entity_poly.type
_entity_poly.pdbx_seq_one_letter_code
_entity_poly.pdbx_strand_id
1 'polypeptide(L)'
;MQIQLFDPIMDIPYYYPCNLPLVHEVLKRQGSESRLSLLANSRLYGLPACSSLGLVKQYFNKLDYEDAVWLEKGKRELPSYEAGVAEIRSRINDGELFLATGTSYYLPYCEDYLNPNYIAKLVDPDSRRYLVDHWLAVYGVSDDQMLIYDPVPSRYAGPLSSQAFGDFWRGNKSIPELATAKRKEELHIYCTVDVESEATLTPTAFREAMQQTLATLVYEFLAGQEIHRDGRVYYFGNAVTLQLLKRLHLGAVNGETEISAISTFLFDMRWSRYFFRDLLNDMGAILGAPYDAYAAEFALIVGEWEQAHKMMQGRWSQEEASQRIRLVSSFVEQLGLREHRLYESMWAEHRNIGLFGKKRSESEGAKSKQREMLAKIVLDSCMDLNQFHKGSIPVELGLQAPLYGRNGNLDSLGLVSLLAAVEQSIQEELGIGIALSEIASAGMPDSPYRTVGGFVDYLIDRMPEAG
;
A
#
# COMPACT_ATOMS: atom_id res chain seq x y z
N MET A 1 -5.32 -17.85 -39.43
CA MET A 1 -5.36 -17.74 -37.97
C MET A 1 -6.60 -16.95 -37.59
N GLN A 2 -7.46 -17.48 -36.72
CA GLN A 2 -8.67 -16.80 -36.29
C GLN A 2 -8.27 -15.88 -35.14
N ILE A 3 -8.08 -14.59 -35.41
CA ILE A 3 -7.92 -13.59 -34.35
C ILE A 3 -9.24 -13.63 -33.57
N GLN A 4 -9.20 -14.07 -32.31
CA GLN A 4 -10.39 -13.99 -31.46
C GLN A 4 -10.86 -12.54 -31.42
N LEU A 5 -12.18 -12.33 -31.49
CA LEU A 5 -12.76 -11.00 -31.37
C LEU A 5 -12.33 -10.41 -30.02
N PHE A 6 -11.46 -9.42 -30.07
CA PHE A 6 -10.93 -8.76 -28.87
C PHE A 6 -11.45 -7.33 -28.84
N ASP A 7 -12.34 -7.07 -27.89
CA ASP A 7 -12.93 -5.75 -27.64
C ASP A 7 -12.53 -5.30 -26.21
N PRO A 8 -11.26 -4.88 -26.01
CA PRO A 8 -10.78 -4.47 -24.70
C PRO A 8 -11.32 -3.11 -24.28
N ILE A 9 -11.22 -2.82 -22.98
CA ILE A 9 -11.41 -1.47 -22.48
C ILE A 9 -10.35 -0.50 -23.04
N MET A 10 -10.81 0.53 -23.75
CA MET A 10 -9.93 1.59 -24.29
C MET A 10 -10.19 2.96 -23.64
N ASP A 11 -11.39 3.17 -23.14
CA ASP A 11 -11.75 4.41 -22.45
C ASP A 11 -11.33 4.34 -20.99
N ILE A 12 -10.11 4.82 -20.73
CA ILE A 12 -9.55 4.94 -19.39
C ILE A 12 -9.42 6.44 -19.08
N PRO A 13 -10.30 7.00 -18.25
CA PRO A 13 -10.53 8.45 -18.16
C PRO A 13 -9.34 9.22 -17.58
N TYR A 14 -8.50 8.54 -16.81
CA TYR A 14 -7.28 9.09 -16.23
C TYR A 14 -6.24 7.99 -16.02
N TYR A 15 -5.02 8.37 -15.63
CA TYR A 15 -3.92 7.41 -15.53
C TYR A 15 -4.16 6.35 -14.44
N TYR A 16 -4.52 5.14 -14.87
CA TYR A 16 -4.34 3.92 -14.09
C TYR A 16 -2.91 3.41 -14.26
N PRO A 17 -2.30 2.75 -13.25
CA PRO A 17 -1.08 1.97 -13.45
C PRO A 17 -1.23 1.06 -14.68
N CYS A 18 -0.22 1.06 -15.56
CA CYS A 18 -0.30 0.41 -16.88
C CYS A 18 -0.61 -1.09 -16.82
N ASN A 19 -0.30 -1.76 -15.70
CA ASN A 19 -0.61 -3.17 -15.51
C ASN A 19 -2.11 -3.45 -15.23
N LEU A 20 -2.86 -2.54 -14.61
CA LEU A 20 -4.23 -2.84 -14.15
C LEU A 20 -5.21 -3.13 -15.31
N PRO A 21 -5.22 -2.39 -16.43
CA PRO A 21 -6.05 -2.75 -17.58
C PRO A 21 -5.68 -4.09 -18.21
N LEU A 22 -4.39 -4.45 -18.19
CA LEU A 22 -3.93 -5.73 -18.71
C LEU A 22 -4.37 -6.88 -17.81
N VAL A 23 -4.20 -6.73 -16.50
CA VAL A 23 -4.69 -7.67 -15.48
C VAL A 23 -6.21 -7.85 -15.60
N HIS A 24 -6.98 -6.77 -15.80
CA HIS A 24 -8.41 -6.83 -16.03
C HIS A 24 -8.78 -7.76 -17.20
N GLU A 25 -8.11 -7.62 -18.33
CA GLU A 25 -8.37 -8.42 -19.52
C GLU A 25 -7.90 -9.88 -19.39
N VAL A 26 -6.86 -10.14 -18.58
CA VAL A 26 -6.43 -11.50 -18.21
C VAL A 26 -7.47 -12.17 -17.32
N LEU A 27 -7.92 -11.49 -16.26
CA LEU A 27 -8.90 -12.05 -15.32
C LEU A 27 -10.24 -12.37 -15.99
N LYS A 28 -10.71 -11.52 -16.91
CA LYS A 28 -11.92 -11.79 -17.71
C LYS A 28 -11.80 -13.07 -18.54
N ARG A 29 -10.64 -13.33 -19.13
CA ARG A 29 -10.38 -14.57 -19.90
C ARG A 29 -10.27 -15.80 -19.01
N GLN A 30 -9.82 -15.62 -17.78
CA GLN A 30 -9.86 -16.66 -16.74
C GLN A 30 -11.27 -16.88 -16.17
N GLY A 31 -12.30 -16.24 -16.74
CA GLY A 31 -13.70 -16.40 -16.32
C GLY A 31 -14.08 -15.62 -15.05
N SER A 32 -13.24 -14.70 -14.59
CA SER A 32 -13.53 -13.87 -13.42
C SER A 32 -14.26 -12.59 -13.80
N GLU A 33 -15.22 -12.18 -12.97
CA GLU A 33 -15.72 -10.81 -12.97
C GLU A 33 -14.58 -9.84 -12.63
N SER A 34 -14.52 -8.71 -13.32
CA SER A 34 -13.44 -7.75 -13.14
C SER A 34 -13.90 -6.32 -13.44
N ARG A 35 -13.40 -5.38 -12.64
CA ARG A 35 -13.54 -3.93 -12.85
C ARG A 35 -12.23 -3.25 -12.49
N LEU A 36 -11.83 -2.24 -13.26
CA LEU A 36 -10.63 -1.46 -12.94
C LEU A 36 -10.71 -0.83 -11.55
N SER A 37 -11.90 -0.38 -11.14
CA SER A 37 -12.16 0.18 -9.82
C SER A 37 -11.80 -0.81 -8.71
N LEU A 38 -12.27 -2.07 -8.78
CA LEU A 38 -11.93 -3.10 -7.80
C LEU A 38 -10.43 -3.39 -7.79
N LEU A 39 -9.80 -3.58 -8.96
CA LEU A 39 -8.37 -3.91 -9.05
C LEU A 39 -7.46 -2.82 -8.47
N ALA A 40 -7.81 -1.55 -8.69
CA ALA A 40 -7.06 -0.44 -8.11
C ALA A 40 -7.31 -0.35 -6.60
N ASN A 41 -8.57 -0.44 -6.18
CA ASN A 41 -8.94 -0.21 -4.79
C ASN A 41 -8.61 -1.38 -3.86
N SER A 42 -8.54 -2.61 -4.36
CA SER A 42 -8.03 -3.76 -3.59
C SER A 42 -6.56 -3.59 -3.21
N ARG A 43 -5.80 -2.82 -4.00
CA ARG A 43 -4.44 -2.33 -3.70
C ARG A 43 -4.42 -0.96 -3.04
N LEU A 44 -5.52 -0.55 -2.43
CA LEU A 44 -5.67 0.70 -1.68
C LEU A 44 -5.36 1.98 -2.47
N TYR A 45 -5.49 1.98 -3.80
CA TYR A 45 -5.29 3.21 -4.59
C TYR A 45 -6.32 4.29 -4.25
N GLY A 46 -7.50 3.90 -3.75
CA GLY A 46 -8.51 4.80 -3.22
C GLY A 46 -8.12 5.55 -1.94
N LEU A 47 -7.11 5.06 -1.22
CA LEU A 47 -6.69 5.62 0.06
C LEU A 47 -5.74 6.80 -0.17
N PRO A 48 -6.03 8.01 0.36
CA PRO A 48 -5.06 9.10 0.35
C PRO A 48 -3.77 8.67 1.05
N ALA A 49 -2.62 8.95 0.42
CA ALA A 49 -1.30 8.66 1.01
C ALA A 49 -0.29 9.75 0.65
N CYS A 50 0.60 10.10 1.59
CA CYS A 50 1.73 11.02 1.34
C CYS A 50 2.93 10.70 2.23
N SER A 51 4.11 11.27 1.92
CA SER A 51 5.30 11.18 2.79
C SER A 51 5.65 12.53 3.41
N SER A 52 6.52 12.52 4.42
CA SER A 52 7.06 13.74 5.04
C SER A 52 7.78 14.66 4.04
N LEU A 53 8.39 14.11 2.99
CA LEU A 53 9.08 14.88 1.94
C LEU A 53 8.17 15.42 0.85
N GLY A 54 6.85 15.18 0.95
CA GLY A 54 5.88 15.50 -0.08
C GLY A 54 5.33 14.25 -0.77
N LEU A 55 4.75 14.47 -1.94
CA LEU A 55 3.83 13.51 -2.56
C LEU A 55 4.60 12.40 -3.26
N VAL A 56 4.10 11.19 -3.06
CA VAL A 56 4.49 10.01 -3.83
C VAL A 56 3.22 9.19 -4.05
N LYS A 57 3.07 8.73 -5.29
CA LYS A 57 2.07 7.73 -5.65
C LYS A 57 2.57 6.36 -5.16
N GLN A 58 1.70 5.63 -4.46
CA GLN A 58 1.79 4.19 -4.16
C GLN A 58 2.68 3.78 -2.97
N TYR A 59 2.12 3.86 -1.75
CA TYR A 59 2.68 3.26 -0.53
C TYR A 59 1.78 2.17 0.07
N PHE A 60 0.84 1.61 -0.69
CA PHE A 60 -0.09 0.61 -0.16
C PHE A 60 0.64 -0.59 0.47
N ASN A 61 1.79 -0.97 -0.10
CA ASN A 61 2.68 -2.00 0.44
C ASN A 61 3.28 -1.69 1.82
N LYS A 62 3.15 -0.45 2.32
CA LYS A 62 3.61 -0.05 3.66
C LYS A 62 2.58 -0.31 4.76
N LEU A 63 1.32 -0.58 4.41
CA LEU A 63 0.28 -1.02 5.35
C LEU A 63 0.22 -2.55 5.49
N ASP A 64 1.16 -3.23 4.81
CA ASP A 64 1.38 -4.67 4.86
C ASP A 64 0.15 -5.50 4.49
N TYR A 65 -0.78 -4.99 3.68
CA TYR A 65 -1.91 -5.79 3.17
C TYR A 65 -1.47 -6.83 2.12
N GLU A 66 -2.18 -7.95 2.09
CA GLU A 66 -2.11 -8.95 1.01
C GLU A 66 -2.92 -8.50 -0.20
N ASP A 67 -2.56 -8.98 -1.39
CA ASP A 67 -3.31 -8.72 -2.61
C ASP A 67 -4.57 -9.59 -2.64
N ALA A 68 -5.71 -9.03 -2.25
CA ALA A 68 -6.92 -9.82 -1.98
C ALA A 68 -7.74 -10.28 -3.20
N VAL A 69 -7.31 -9.96 -4.43
CA VAL A 69 -8.15 -10.15 -5.65
C VAL A 69 -7.44 -10.92 -6.75
N TRP A 70 -6.13 -10.73 -6.89
CA TRP A 70 -5.32 -11.40 -7.92
C TRP A 70 -3.86 -11.44 -7.49
N LEU A 71 -3.14 -12.44 -7.98
CA LEU A 71 -1.71 -12.59 -7.72
C LEU A 71 -0.90 -12.41 -8.99
N GLU A 72 0.19 -11.67 -8.84
CA GLU A 72 1.32 -11.76 -9.74
C GLU A 72 2.14 -12.97 -9.31
N LYS A 73 2.12 -14.06 -10.09
CA LYS A 73 2.94 -15.26 -9.80
C LYS A 73 4.44 -15.05 -10.05
N GLY A 74 4.78 -13.88 -10.57
CA GLY A 74 6.14 -13.40 -10.73
C GLY A 74 6.46 -13.06 -12.18
N LYS A 75 7.64 -12.48 -12.34
CA LYS A 75 8.23 -12.15 -13.63
C LYS A 75 9.16 -13.28 -14.07
N ARG A 76 9.10 -13.64 -15.34
CA ARG A 76 9.97 -14.67 -15.93
C ARG A 76 10.63 -14.13 -17.18
N GLU A 77 11.95 -14.25 -17.25
CA GLU A 77 12.71 -13.99 -18.47
C GLU A 77 12.67 -15.22 -19.37
N LEU A 78 12.37 -14.99 -20.65
CA LEU A 78 12.43 -16.03 -21.66
C LEU A 78 13.82 -16.10 -22.27
N PRO A 79 14.30 -17.30 -22.65
CA PRO A 79 15.70 -17.49 -23.03
C PRO A 79 16.06 -16.83 -24.37
N SER A 80 15.07 -16.55 -25.22
CA SER A 80 15.25 -15.91 -26.53
C SER A 80 13.93 -15.33 -27.04
N TYR A 81 14.03 -14.45 -28.05
CA TYR A 81 12.87 -13.94 -28.77
C TYR A 81 12.07 -15.07 -29.42
N GLU A 82 12.74 -16.04 -30.04
CA GLU A 82 12.11 -17.17 -30.75
C GLU A 82 11.36 -18.08 -29.80
N ALA A 83 11.96 -18.41 -28.64
CA ALA A 83 11.28 -19.17 -27.59
C ALA A 83 10.06 -18.40 -27.07
N GLY A 84 10.18 -17.09 -26.93
CA GLY A 84 9.09 -16.22 -26.52
C GLY A 84 7.94 -16.15 -27.51
N VAL A 85 8.23 -16.04 -28.80
CA VAL A 85 7.23 -16.06 -29.88
C VAL A 85 6.50 -17.41 -29.92
N ALA A 86 7.20 -18.52 -29.68
CA ALA A 86 6.59 -19.84 -29.59
C ALA A 86 5.60 -19.92 -28.40
N GLU A 87 5.97 -19.38 -27.23
CA GLU A 87 5.09 -19.32 -26.07
C GLU A 87 3.88 -18.40 -26.31
N ILE A 88 4.08 -17.21 -26.91
CA ILE A 88 3.00 -16.31 -27.33
C ILE A 88 2.01 -17.06 -28.22
N ARG A 89 2.50 -17.75 -29.26
CA ARG A 89 1.65 -18.52 -30.19
C ARG A 89 0.83 -19.58 -29.44
N SER A 90 1.42 -20.29 -28.48
CA SER A 90 0.70 -21.27 -27.66
C SER A 90 -0.43 -20.59 -26.89
N ARG A 91 -0.13 -19.54 -26.12
CA ARG A 91 -1.12 -18.83 -25.29
C ARG A 91 -2.27 -18.26 -26.11
N ILE A 92 -1.98 -17.62 -27.24
CA ILE A 92 -3.01 -17.08 -28.13
C ILE A 92 -3.90 -18.21 -28.68
N ASN A 93 -3.33 -19.37 -29.03
CA ASN A 93 -4.11 -20.52 -29.49
C ASN A 93 -5.04 -21.07 -28.39
N ASP A 94 -4.64 -20.96 -27.12
CA ASP A 94 -5.43 -21.34 -25.97
C ASP A 94 -6.47 -20.25 -25.56
N GLY A 95 -6.51 -19.12 -26.30
CA GLY A 95 -7.42 -18.00 -26.04
C GLY A 95 -6.97 -17.06 -24.93
N GLU A 96 -5.72 -17.18 -24.49
CA GLU A 96 -5.12 -16.35 -23.44
C GLU A 96 -4.49 -15.07 -24.01
N LEU A 97 -4.11 -14.15 -23.12
CA LEU A 97 -3.23 -13.04 -23.44
C LEU A 97 -1.80 -13.37 -23.01
N PHE A 98 -0.84 -12.81 -23.73
CA PHE A 98 0.55 -12.81 -23.30
C PHE A 98 0.93 -11.42 -22.79
N LEU A 99 1.31 -11.30 -21.51
CA LEU A 99 1.80 -10.04 -20.95
C LEU A 99 3.30 -9.93 -21.17
N ALA A 100 3.74 -8.84 -21.78
CA ALA A 100 5.15 -8.54 -22.02
C ALA A 100 5.55 -7.27 -21.29
N THR A 101 6.75 -7.26 -20.71
CA THR A 101 7.35 -6.03 -20.15
C THR A 101 8.61 -5.65 -20.92
N GLY A 102 8.77 -4.36 -21.18
CA GLY A 102 9.83 -3.85 -22.05
C GLY A 102 9.98 -2.34 -21.99
N THR A 103 10.58 -1.76 -23.02
CA THR A 103 10.86 -0.32 -23.09
C THR A 103 9.95 0.43 -24.04
N SER A 104 9.28 1.48 -23.56
CA SER A 104 8.48 2.38 -24.40
C SER A 104 9.32 3.13 -25.44
N TYR A 105 10.65 3.18 -25.27
CA TYR A 105 11.58 3.86 -26.16
C TYR A 105 11.57 3.32 -27.60
N TYR A 106 11.21 2.05 -27.80
CA TYR A 106 11.13 1.43 -29.13
C TYR A 106 9.69 1.25 -29.65
N LEU A 107 8.69 1.82 -28.97
CA LEU A 107 7.29 1.75 -29.41
C LEU A 107 6.94 2.93 -30.33
N PRO A 108 6.69 2.71 -31.64
CA PRO A 108 6.55 3.79 -32.63
C PRO A 108 5.32 4.69 -32.43
N TYR A 109 4.36 4.25 -31.63
CA TYR A 109 3.15 4.98 -31.31
C TYR A 109 3.25 5.77 -29.99
N CYS A 110 4.37 5.66 -29.25
CA CYS A 110 4.59 6.35 -27.98
C CYS A 110 5.39 7.66 -28.17
N GLU A 111 5.18 8.64 -27.28
CA GLU A 111 5.99 9.89 -27.25
C GLU A 111 7.47 9.66 -26.88
N ASP A 112 7.77 8.51 -26.28
CA ASP A 112 9.12 8.09 -25.91
C ASP A 112 9.92 7.57 -27.12
N TYR A 113 9.27 7.31 -28.26
CA TYR A 113 9.87 6.64 -29.40
C TYR A 113 11.15 7.34 -29.88
N LEU A 114 12.29 6.67 -29.69
CA LEU A 114 13.63 7.17 -30.02
C LEU A 114 13.92 8.60 -29.50
N ASN A 115 13.23 9.00 -28.43
CA ASN A 115 13.29 10.36 -27.91
C ASN A 115 14.53 10.54 -27.02
N PRO A 116 15.51 11.38 -27.38
CA PRO A 116 16.73 11.54 -26.57
C PRO A 116 16.44 12.05 -25.15
N ASN A 117 15.32 12.75 -24.95
CA ASN A 117 14.91 13.20 -23.62
C ASN A 117 14.49 12.06 -22.69
N TYR A 118 14.07 10.91 -23.22
CA TYR A 118 13.80 9.72 -22.43
C TYR A 118 15.07 9.30 -21.68
N ILE A 119 16.16 9.10 -22.44
CA ILE A 119 17.48 8.74 -21.93
C ILE A 119 18.02 9.79 -20.97
N ALA A 120 18.05 11.06 -21.40
CA ALA A 120 18.65 12.15 -20.62
C ALA A 120 18.07 12.26 -19.21
N LYS A 121 16.75 12.10 -19.06
CA LYS A 121 16.06 12.19 -17.77
C LYS A 121 16.32 10.99 -16.84
N LEU A 122 16.76 9.86 -17.38
CA LEU A 122 16.99 8.62 -16.62
C LEU A 122 18.45 8.47 -16.19
N VAL A 123 19.39 9.08 -16.91
CA VAL A 123 20.83 9.07 -16.58
C VAL A 123 21.29 10.26 -15.76
N ASP A 124 20.45 11.30 -15.65
CA ASP A 124 20.72 12.46 -14.81
C ASP A 124 20.86 12.06 -13.33
N PRO A 125 22.03 12.30 -12.68
CA PRO A 125 22.27 11.97 -11.27
C PRO A 125 21.28 12.62 -10.31
N ASP A 126 20.78 13.81 -10.64
CA ASP A 126 19.84 14.58 -9.82
C ASP A 126 18.38 14.22 -10.11
N SER A 127 18.13 13.39 -11.13
CA SER A 127 16.80 12.91 -11.45
C SER A 127 16.25 12.02 -10.34
N ARG A 128 15.01 12.32 -9.97
CA ARG A 128 14.17 11.50 -9.09
C ARG A 128 13.46 10.36 -9.83
N ARG A 129 13.63 10.27 -11.16
CA ARG A 129 13.01 9.22 -11.97
C ARG A 129 13.83 7.94 -11.88
N TYR A 130 13.13 6.82 -11.79
CA TYR A 130 13.72 5.50 -11.86
C TYR A 130 13.34 4.86 -13.18
N LEU A 131 14.22 3.98 -13.64
CA LEU A 131 13.95 3.15 -14.80
C LEU A 131 12.92 2.08 -14.42
N VAL A 132 11.86 1.97 -15.20
CA VAL A 132 10.78 1.00 -14.99
C VAL A 132 10.36 0.46 -16.35
N ASP A 133 10.16 -0.85 -16.43
CA ASP A 133 9.65 -1.47 -17.66
C ASP A 133 8.15 -1.18 -17.83
N HIS A 134 7.78 -0.88 -19.07
CA HIS A 134 6.39 -0.69 -19.50
C HIS A 134 5.74 -2.04 -19.80
N TRP A 135 4.43 -2.14 -19.59
CA TRP A 135 3.67 -3.38 -19.80
C TRP A 135 2.73 -3.23 -20.99
N LEU A 136 2.60 -4.29 -21.78
CA LEU A 136 1.57 -4.42 -22.81
C LEU A 136 1.10 -5.88 -22.90
N ALA A 137 -0.04 -6.10 -23.56
CA ALA A 137 -0.52 -7.43 -23.88
C ALA A 137 -0.38 -7.71 -25.38
N VAL A 138 0.01 -8.94 -25.71
CA VAL A 138 -0.12 -9.50 -27.05
C VAL A 138 -1.41 -10.33 -27.07
N TYR A 139 -2.29 -10.06 -28.04
CA TYR A 139 -3.56 -10.76 -28.22
C TYR A 139 -3.67 -11.50 -29.55
N GLY A 140 -2.64 -11.39 -30.41
CA GLY A 140 -2.57 -12.06 -31.69
C GLY A 140 -1.16 -12.02 -32.26
N VAL A 141 -0.82 -12.98 -33.11
CA VAL A 141 0.52 -13.13 -33.70
C VAL A 141 0.44 -13.62 -35.14
N SER A 142 1.07 -12.92 -36.08
CA SER A 142 1.31 -13.42 -37.44
C SER A 142 2.81 -13.66 -37.65
N ASP A 143 3.23 -13.94 -38.88
CA ASP A 143 4.66 -14.10 -39.17
C ASP A 143 5.43 -12.78 -39.07
N ASP A 144 4.82 -11.67 -39.48
CA ASP A 144 5.49 -10.36 -39.58
C ASP A 144 5.06 -9.36 -38.49
N GLN A 145 4.00 -9.65 -37.73
CA GLN A 145 3.41 -8.70 -36.79
C GLN A 145 2.84 -9.36 -35.53
N MET A 146 2.85 -8.59 -34.44
CA MET A 146 2.13 -8.87 -33.20
C MET A 146 0.94 -7.93 -33.10
N LEU A 147 -0.20 -8.41 -32.61
CA LEU A 147 -1.33 -7.56 -32.25
C LEU A 147 -1.21 -7.19 -30.78
N ILE A 148 -1.05 -5.89 -30.53
CA ILE A 148 -0.69 -5.31 -29.25
C ILE A 148 -1.86 -4.54 -28.66
N TYR A 149 -2.07 -4.70 -27.37
CA TYR A 149 -2.94 -3.88 -26.55
C TYR A 149 -2.11 -3.17 -25.48
N ASP A 150 -2.06 -1.85 -25.60
CA ASP A 150 -1.31 -0.92 -24.75
C ASP A 150 -2.21 0.29 -24.41
N PRO A 151 -3.10 0.15 -23.43
CA PRO A 151 -4.16 1.11 -23.18
C PRO A 151 -3.70 2.36 -22.42
N VAL A 152 -2.59 2.30 -21.68
CA VAL A 152 -2.10 3.42 -20.87
C VAL A 152 -0.57 3.52 -20.96
N PRO A 153 -0.01 4.69 -21.32
CA PRO A 153 -0.70 5.93 -21.67
C PRO A 153 -1.16 5.97 -23.13
N SER A 154 -0.71 5.03 -23.96
CA SER A 154 -0.73 5.12 -25.42
C SER A 154 -2.12 5.00 -26.04
N ARG A 155 -3.09 4.40 -25.34
CA ARG A 155 -4.43 4.08 -25.86
C ARG A 155 -4.37 3.40 -27.23
N TYR A 156 -3.47 2.42 -27.34
CA TYR A 156 -3.16 1.74 -28.58
C TYR A 156 -3.69 0.30 -28.56
N ALA A 157 -4.39 -0.08 -29.62
CA ALA A 157 -4.75 -1.46 -29.91
C ALA A 157 -4.58 -1.70 -31.42
N GLY A 158 -3.63 -2.55 -31.81
CA GLY A 158 -3.32 -2.73 -33.22
C GLY A 158 -2.03 -3.49 -33.52
N PRO A 159 -1.66 -3.57 -34.82
CA PRO A 159 -0.49 -4.31 -35.27
C PRO A 159 0.83 -3.57 -35.02
N LEU A 160 1.78 -4.27 -34.42
CA LEU A 160 3.19 -3.88 -34.27
C LEU A 160 4.07 -4.86 -35.05
N SER A 161 5.09 -4.38 -35.77
CA SER A 161 6.00 -5.28 -36.49
C SER A 161 6.75 -6.21 -35.54
N SER A 162 7.07 -7.42 -35.99
CA SER A 162 7.86 -8.39 -35.20
C SER A 162 9.18 -7.78 -34.71
N GLN A 163 9.83 -6.96 -35.55
CA GLN A 163 11.04 -6.23 -35.19
C GLN A 163 10.80 -5.22 -34.06
N ALA A 164 9.81 -4.33 -34.20
CA ALA A 164 9.54 -3.31 -33.19
C ALA A 164 9.08 -3.93 -31.85
N PHE A 165 8.31 -5.02 -31.90
CA PHE A 165 7.98 -5.79 -30.70
C PHE A 165 9.23 -6.41 -30.07
N GLY A 166 10.13 -6.99 -30.86
CA GLY A 166 11.40 -7.54 -30.38
C GLY A 166 12.30 -6.50 -29.72
N ASP A 167 12.37 -5.29 -30.27
CA ASP A 167 13.16 -4.19 -29.71
C ASP A 167 12.53 -3.64 -28.42
N PHE A 168 11.21 -3.47 -28.37
CA PHE A 168 10.48 -3.20 -27.12
C PHE A 168 10.81 -4.24 -26.05
N TRP A 169 10.69 -5.52 -26.41
CA TRP A 169 10.70 -6.62 -25.46
C TRP A 169 12.08 -6.99 -24.94
N ARG A 170 13.13 -6.63 -25.68
CA ARG A 170 14.52 -6.68 -25.20
C ARG A 170 14.74 -5.78 -23.98
N GLY A 171 13.86 -4.79 -23.79
CA GLY A 171 13.75 -3.98 -22.59
C GLY A 171 14.81 -2.90 -22.48
N ASN A 172 14.73 -2.12 -21.41
CA ASN A 172 15.66 -1.02 -21.18
C ASN A 172 17.11 -1.48 -20.99
N LYS A 173 17.30 -2.72 -20.55
CA LYS A 173 18.62 -3.31 -20.27
C LYS A 173 19.52 -3.39 -21.50
N SER A 174 18.95 -3.44 -22.69
CA SER A 174 19.71 -3.48 -23.94
C SER A 174 20.11 -2.11 -24.51
N ILE A 175 19.64 -1.00 -23.91
CA ILE A 175 19.98 0.34 -24.37
C ILE A 175 21.32 0.75 -23.74
N PRO A 176 22.42 0.87 -24.52
CA PRO A 176 23.74 1.16 -23.97
C PRO A 176 23.81 2.49 -23.22
N GLU A 177 23.06 3.50 -23.68
CA GLU A 177 23.02 4.84 -23.11
C GLU A 177 22.40 4.86 -21.70
N LEU A 178 21.61 3.85 -21.33
CA LEU A 178 21.05 3.70 -20.00
C LEU A 178 21.99 2.98 -19.01
N ALA A 179 23.26 2.77 -19.38
CA ALA A 179 24.21 2.02 -18.54
C ALA A 179 24.40 2.61 -17.13
N THR A 180 24.27 3.92 -16.96
CA THR A 180 24.42 4.63 -15.68
C THR A 180 23.10 4.94 -14.97
N ALA A 181 21.96 4.49 -15.51
CA ALA A 181 20.66 4.73 -14.91
C ALA A 181 20.51 3.98 -13.56
N LYS A 182 19.79 4.59 -12.61
CA LYS A 182 19.50 3.99 -11.30
C LYS A 182 18.57 2.78 -11.45
N ARG A 183 18.76 1.74 -10.62
CA ARG A 183 17.95 0.50 -10.56
C ARG A 183 18.04 -0.40 -11.81
N LYS A 184 19.17 -0.37 -12.51
CA LYS A 184 19.39 -1.19 -13.72
C LYS A 184 19.36 -2.70 -13.45
N GLU A 185 19.74 -3.09 -12.24
CA GLU A 185 19.75 -4.47 -11.75
C GLU A 185 18.35 -5.11 -11.71
N GLU A 186 17.30 -4.31 -11.67
CA GLU A 186 15.90 -4.77 -11.65
C GLU A 186 15.29 -4.92 -13.06
N LEU A 187 16.06 -4.67 -14.11
CA LEU A 187 15.56 -4.70 -15.49
C LEU A 187 15.63 -6.09 -16.09
N HIS A 188 14.63 -6.38 -16.91
CA HIS A 188 14.49 -7.67 -17.55
C HIS A 188 14.65 -7.62 -19.07
N ILE A 189 14.94 -8.78 -19.66
CA ILE A 189 15.00 -9.00 -21.11
C ILE A 189 13.99 -10.10 -21.45
N TYR A 190 13.19 -9.91 -22.50
CA TYR A 190 12.17 -10.86 -22.95
C TYR A 190 11.28 -11.33 -21.80
N CYS A 191 10.87 -10.38 -20.97
CA CYS A 191 10.18 -10.65 -19.73
C CYS A 191 8.67 -10.80 -19.95
N THR A 192 8.11 -11.82 -19.33
CA THR A 192 6.67 -12.01 -19.21
C THR A 192 6.26 -11.95 -17.75
N VAL A 193 5.00 -11.63 -17.52
CA VAL A 193 4.39 -11.65 -16.19
C VAL A 193 3.20 -12.58 -16.21
N ASP A 194 3.22 -13.55 -15.31
CA ASP A 194 2.11 -14.45 -15.12
C ASP A 194 1.17 -13.89 -14.05
N VAL A 195 -0.07 -13.63 -14.47
CA VAL A 195 -1.15 -13.11 -13.62
C VAL A 195 -2.19 -14.20 -13.47
N GLU A 196 -2.54 -14.52 -12.24
CA GLU A 196 -3.57 -15.51 -11.94
C GLU A 196 -4.55 -14.94 -10.93
N SER A 197 -5.83 -15.22 -11.15
CA SER A 197 -6.84 -15.03 -10.12
C SER A 197 -6.56 -15.98 -8.95
N GLU A 198 -6.57 -15.49 -7.70
CA GLU A 198 -6.47 -16.39 -6.54
C GLU A 198 -7.62 -17.38 -6.49
N ALA A 199 -8.79 -16.91 -6.88
CA ALA A 199 -9.99 -17.69 -7.05
C ALA A 199 -10.88 -16.98 -8.07
N THR A 200 -11.47 -17.73 -9.00
CA THR A 200 -12.38 -17.18 -9.99
C THR A 200 -13.47 -16.36 -9.32
N LEU A 201 -13.50 -15.05 -9.60
CA LEU A 201 -14.49 -14.14 -9.02
C LEU A 201 -15.83 -14.35 -9.69
N THR A 202 -16.62 -15.26 -9.12
CA THR A 202 -18.05 -15.40 -9.48
C THR A 202 -18.80 -14.10 -9.20
N PRO A 203 -20.00 -13.87 -9.78
CA PRO A 203 -20.79 -12.68 -9.49
C PRO A 203 -21.04 -12.44 -8.00
N THR A 204 -21.15 -13.49 -7.18
CA THR A 204 -21.29 -13.38 -5.71
C THR A 204 -19.97 -12.98 -5.05
N ALA A 205 -18.89 -13.72 -5.32
CA ALA A 205 -17.56 -13.43 -4.76
C ALA A 205 -17.05 -12.04 -5.16
N PHE A 206 -17.38 -11.58 -6.38
CA PHE A 206 -17.06 -10.24 -6.85
C PHE A 206 -17.77 -9.14 -6.03
N ARG A 207 -19.04 -9.36 -5.66
CA ARG A 207 -19.80 -8.44 -4.79
C ARG A 207 -19.19 -8.40 -3.39
N GLU A 208 -18.86 -9.56 -2.83
CA GLU A 208 -18.20 -9.67 -1.52
C GLU A 208 -16.83 -8.96 -1.52
N ALA A 209 -16.02 -9.16 -2.56
CA ALA A 209 -14.73 -8.49 -2.72
C ALA A 209 -14.87 -6.96 -2.80
N MET A 210 -15.87 -6.44 -3.52
CA MET A 210 -16.15 -4.99 -3.53
C MET A 210 -16.49 -4.46 -2.14
N GLN A 211 -17.32 -5.18 -1.38
CA GLN A 211 -17.71 -4.78 -0.03
C GLN A 211 -16.53 -4.84 0.95
N GLN A 212 -15.71 -5.88 0.90
CA GLN A 212 -14.49 -5.99 1.73
C GLN A 212 -13.45 -4.92 1.36
N THR A 213 -13.33 -4.59 0.08
CA THR A 213 -12.50 -3.48 -0.40
C THR A 213 -12.96 -2.15 0.19
N LEU A 214 -14.27 -1.86 0.13
CA LEU A 214 -14.85 -0.66 0.72
C LEU A 214 -14.60 -0.63 2.24
N ALA A 215 -14.88 -1.72 2.95
CA ALA A 215 -14.67 -1.81 4.39
C ALA A 215 -13.21 -1.54 4.79
N THR A 216 -12.26 -2.10 4.05
CA THR A 216 -10.81 -1.91 4.28
C THR A 216 -10.38 -0.47 4.04
N LEU A 217 -10.78 0.11 2.91
CA LEU A 217 -10.48 1.51 2.59
C LEU A 217 -11.07 2.48 3.61
N VAL A 218 -12.31 2.23 4.02
CA VAL A 218 -12.99 3.08 4.99
C VAL A 218 -12.34 3.00 6.37
N TYR A 219 -12.01 1.79 6.82
CA TYR A 219 -11.27 1.58 8.06
C TYR A 219 -9.93 2.31 8.04
N GLU A 220 -9.10 2.10 7.02
CA GLU A 220 -7.77 2.71 6.94
C GLU A 220 -7.83 4.23 6.74
N PHE A 221 -8.89 4.73 6.07
CA PHE A 221 -9.12 6.17 6.01
C PHE A 221 -9.37 6.77 7.39
N LEU A 222 -10.30 6.19 8.15
CA LEU A 222 -10.66 6.68 9.49
C LEU A 222 -9.52 6.49 10.50
N ALA A 223 -8.80 5.37 10.42
CA ALA A 223 -7.67 5.07 11.30
C ALA A 223 -6.55 6.11 11.18
N GLY A 224 -6.33 6.67 9.97
CA GLY A 224 -5.39 7.75 9.78
C GLY A 224 -3.95 7.38 10.16
N GLN A 225 -3.42 6.30 9.59
CA GLN A 225 -2.13 5.74 10.01
C GLN A 225 -0.94 6.65 9.71
N GLU A 226 0.07 6.56 10.58
CA GLU A 226 1.39 7.15 10.43
C GLU A 226 2.45 6.05 10.55
N ILE A 227 3.19 5.78 9.47
CA ILE A 227 4.19 4.71 9.40
C ILE A 227 5.58 5.31 9.27
N HIS A 228 6.51 4.85 10.10
CA HIS A 228 7.93 5.26 10.07
C HIS A 228 8.75 4.14 9.45
N ARG A 229 9.36 4.37 8.28
CA ARG A 229 10.29 3.42 7.64
C ARG A 229 11.40 4.19 6.91
N ASP A 230 12.63 3.68 6.96
CA ASP A 230 13.78 4.20 6.22
C ASP A 230 14.07 5.70 6.47
N GLY A 231 13.88 6.15 7.72
CA GLY A 231 14.05 7.56 8.10
C GLY A 231 13.00 8.51 7.53
N ARG A 232 11.89 7.97 7.01
CA ARG A 232 10.77 8.73 6.45
C ARG A 232 9.48 8.39 7.16
N VAL A 233 8.57 9.36 7.17
CA VAL A 233 7.22 9.22 7.70
C VAL A 233 6.23 9.17 6.55
N TYR A 234 5.31 8.22 6.60
CA TYR A 234 4.25 7.99 5.62
C TYR A 234 2.89 8.14 6.30
N TYR A 235 2.02 8.95 5.72
CA TYR A 235 0.68 9.22 6.24
C TYR A 235 -0.36 8.60 5.32
N PHE A 236 -1.41 8.02 5.90
CA PHE A 236 -2.49 7.35 5.18
C PHE A 236 -3.85 7.85 5.65
N GLY A 237 -4.84 7.82 4.76
CA GLY A 237 -6.21 8.15 5.11
C GLY A 237 -6.38 9.61 5.55
N ASN A 238 -7.16 9.81 6.61
CA ASN A 238 -7.46 11.13 7.16
C ASN A 238 -6.20 11.88 7.64
N ALA A 239 -5.13 11.17 8.01
CA ALA A 239 -3.86 11.82 8.38
C ALA A 239 -3.30 12.68 7.25
N VAL A 240 -3.54 12.32 5.98
CA VAL A 240 -3.11 13.13 4.82
C VAL A 240 -3.83 14.47 4.78
N THR A 241 -5.14 14.49 5.05
CA THR A 241 -5.93 15.72 5.14
C THR A 241 -5.45 16.59 6.31
N LEU A 242 -5.13 15.99 7.46
CA LEU A 242 -4.55 16.70 8.60
C LEU A 242 -3.19 17.32 8.27
N GLN A 243 -2.33 16.62 7.50
CA GLN A 243 -1.06 17.17 7.04
C GLN A 243 -1.24 18.36 6.09
N LEU A 244 -2.25 18.32 5.21
CA LEU A 244 -2.59 19.45 4.36
C LEU A 244 -3.04 20.67 5.19
N LEU A 245 -3.94 20.47 6.15
CA LEU A 245 -4.39 21.54 7.05
C LEU A 245 -3.23 22.12 7.86
N LYS A 246 -2.32 21.27 8.37
CA LYS A 246 -1.10 21.73 9.04
C LYS A 246 -0.25 22.62 8.13
N ARG A 247 -0.07 22.24 6.86
CA ARG A 247 0.67 23.05 5.87
C ARG A 247 -0.03 24.37 5.55
N LEU A 248 -1.36 24.36 5.41
CA LEU A 248 -2.16 25.56 5.18
C LEU A 248 -2.07 26.54 6.36
N HIS A 249 -2.17 26.04 7.59
CA HIS A 249 -2.04 26.87 8.80
C HIS A 249 -0.63 27.43 8.99
N LEU A 250 0.42 26.61 8.82
CA LEU A 250 1.80 27.10 8.89
C LEU A 250 2.09 28.14 7.80
N GLY A 251 1.53 27.97 6.60
CA GLY A 251 1.65 28.95 5.52
C GLY A 251 0.94 30.26 5.76
N ALA A 252 -0.19 30.24 6.47
CA ALA A 252 -0.89 31.45 6.87
C ALA A 252 -0.12 32.27 7.93
N VAL A 253 0.72 31.62 8.75
CA VAL A 253 1.43 32.24 9.87
C VAL A 253 2.83 32.74 9.47
N ASN A 254 3.60 31.94 8.72
CA ASN A 254 5.02 32.22 8.49
C ASN A 254 5.29 32.99 7.19
N GLY A 255 4.34 33.10 6.27
CA GLY A 255 4.54 33.77 4.96
C GLY A 255 5.52 33.05 4.02
N GLU A 256 6.09 31.92 4.45
CA GLU A 256 7.13 31.14 3.77
C GLU A 256 6.60 29.90 3.03
N THR A 257 5.29 29.63 3.06
CA THR A 257 4.77 28.44 2.37
C THR A 257 4.56 28.72 0.89
N GLU A 258 5.29 27.97 0.06
CA GLU A 258 5.14 28.01 -1.38
C GLU A 258 3.70 27.57 -1.74
N ILE A 259 2.88 28.50 -2.22
CA ILE A 259 1.56 28.22 -2.81
C ILE A 259 1.66 27.08 -3.82
N SER A 260 2.76 27.05 -4.57
CA SER A 260 3.06 25.97 -5.52
C SER A 260 3.06 24.60 -4.84
N ALA A 261 3.70 24.46 -3.67
CA ALA A 261 3.75 23.19 -2.96
C ALA A 261 2.36 22.74 -2.47
N ILE A 262 1.52 23.67 -1.99
CA ILE A 262 0.13 23.37 -1.59
C ILE A 262 -0.71 22.99 -2.81
N SER A 263 -0.59 23.75 -3.90
CA SER A 263 -1.30 23.48 -5.16
C SER A 263 -0.94 22.10 -5.71
N THR A 264 0.35 21.73 -5.70
CA THR A 264 0.79 20.38 -6.11
C THR A 264 0.22 19.32 -5.19
N PHE A 265 0.18 19.55 -3.86
CA PHE A 265 -0.43 18.63 -2.89
C PHE A 265 -1.90 18.37 -3.16
N LEU A 266 -2.68 19.44 -3.36
CA LEU A 266 -4.08 19.34 -3.73
C LEU A 266 -4.28 18.66 -5.09
N PHE A 267 -3.41 18.93 -6.08
CA PHE A 267 -3.48 18.32 -7.40
C PHE A 267 -3.34 16.79 -7.32
N ASP A 268 -2.36 16.29 -6.56
CA ASP A 268 -2.04 14.86 -6.47
C ASP A 268 -3.05 14.08 -5.60
N MET A 269 -3.61 14.71 -4.57
CA MET A 269 -4.65 14.12 -3.71
C MET A 269 -5.93 13.71 -4.45
N ARG A 270 -6.14 14.22 -5.68
CA ARG A 270 -7.31 13.87 -6.49
C ARG A 270 -7.28 12.43 -6.97
N TRP A 271 -6.09 11.87 -7.21
CA TRP A 271 -5.96 10.53 -7.80
C TRP A 271 -6.62 9.47 -6.92
N SER A 272 -6.32 9.46 -5.61
CA SER A 272 -6.94 8.50 -4.70
C SER A 272 -8.45 8.65 -4.64
N ARG A 273 -8.94 9.88 -4.67
CA ARG A 273 -10.39 10.16 -4.68
C ARG A 273 -11.06 9.75 -5.98
N TYR A 274 -10.39 9.86 -7.13
CA TYR A 274 -10.94 9.34 -8.38
C TYR A 274 -11.07 7.82 -8.32
N PHE A 275 -10.05 7.10 -7.83
CA PHE A 275 -10.13 5.65 -7.65
C PHE A 275 -11.27 5.26 -6.70
N PHE A 276 -11.39 5.92 -5.55
CA PHE A 276 -12.46 5.62 -4.58
C PHE A 276 -13.86 5.94 -5.13
N ARG A 277 -14.01 7.07 -5.84
CA ARG A 277 -15.26 7.44 -6.51
C ARG A 277 -15.67 6.38 -7.53
N ASP A 278 -14.72 5.88 -8.33
CA ASP A 278 -15.02 4.88 -9.36
C ASP A 278 -15.44 3.54 -8.72
N LEU A 279 -14.88 3.18 -7.56
CA LEU A 279 -15.36 2.03 -6.77
C LEU A 279 -16.81 2.26 -6.32
N LEU A 280 -17.13 3.41 -5.71
CA LEU A 280 -18.49 3.70 -5.25
C LEU A 280 -19.49 3.73 -6.41
N ASN A 281 -19.11 4.29 -7.57
CA ASN A 281 -19.95 4.28 -8.77
C ASN A 281 -20.27 2.85 -9.24
N ASP A 282 -19.25 2.00 -9.34
CA ASP A 282 -19.45 0.60 -9.74
C ASP A 282 -20.28 -0.15 -8.69
N MET A 283 -20.04 0.08 -7.40
CA MET A 283 -20.85 -0.49 -6.32
C MET A 283 -22.30 -0.01 -6.38
N GLY A 284 -22.56 1.28 -6.61
CA GLY A 284 -23.91 1.82 -6.79
C GLY A 284 -24.63 1.20 -7.99
N ALA A 285 -23.92 1.02 -9.11
CA ALA A 285 -24.49 0.39 -10.31
C ALA A 285 -24.80 -1.10 -10.14
N ILE A 286 -23.99 -1.82 -9.34
CA ILE A 286 -24.07 -3.29 -9.22
C ILE A 286 -24.87 -3.73 -7.99
N LEU A 287 -24.67 -3.07 -6.85
CA LEU A 287 -25.27 -3.40 -5.56
C LEU A 287 -26.49 -2.53 -5.22
N GLY A 288 -26.64 -1.36 -5.85
CA GLY A 288 -27.73 -0.42 -5.57
C GLY A 288 -27.55 0.33 -4.25
N ALA A 289 -28.66 0.61 -3.56
CA ALA A 289 -28.62 1.27 -2.25
C ALA A 289 -27.93 0.40 -1.18
N PRO A 290 -27.14 0.99 -0.27
CA PRO A 290 -26.91 2.44 -0.07
C PRO A 290 -25.76 3.03 -0.91
N TYR A 291 -25.11 2.23 -1.76
CA TYR A 291 -23.87 2.60 -2.44
C TYR A 291 -24.06 3.69 -3.50
N ASP A 292 -25.23 3.74 -4.14
CA ASP A 292 -25.59 4.82 -5.08
C ASP A 292 -25.63 6.20 -4.40
N ALA A 293 -26.15 6.28 -3.19
CA ALA A 293 -26.16 7.50 -2.39
C ALA A 293 -24.74 7.91 -1.96
N TYR A 294 -23.90 6.96 -1.56
CA TYR A 294 -22.49 7.23 -1.27
C TYR A 294 -21.74 7.72 -2.51
N ALA A 295 -21.98 7.12 -3.66
CA ALA A 295 -21.38 7.52 -4.92
C ALA A 295 -21.76 8.97 -5.30
N ALA A 296 -23.04 9.32 -5.16
CA ALA A 296 -23.53 10.67 -5.43
C ALA A 296 -22.90 11.71 -4.49
N GLU A 297 -22.88 11.44 -3.18
CA GLU A 297 -22.29 12.35 -2.19
C GLU A 297 -20.77 12.49 -2.39
N PHE A 298 -20.07 11.38 -2.63
CA PHE A 298 -18.63 11.41 -2.82
C PHE A 298 -18.23 12.11 -4.13
N ALA A 299 -19.05 12.04 -5.19
CA ALA A 299 -18.83 12.81 -6.40
C ALA A 299 -18.85 14.33 -6.15
N LEU A 300 -19.71 14.81 -5.23
CA LEU A 300 -19.72 16.22 -4.82
C LEU A 300 -18.44 16.58 -4.06
N ILE A 301 -18.01 15.73 -3.12
CA ILE A 301 -16.75 15.89 -2.36
C ILE A 301 -15.54 15.98 -3.32
N VAL A 302 -15.47 15.12 -4.33
CA VAL A 302 -14.43 15.17 -5.37
C VAL A 302 -14.42 16.51 -6.09
N GLY A 303 -15.60 17.02 -6.47
CA GLY A 303 -15.73 18.33 -7.11
C GLY A 303 -15.25 19.49 -6.22
N GLU A 304 -15.52 19.42 -4.92
CA GLU A 304 -15.05 20.40 -3.93
C GLU A 304 -13.52 20.33 -3.76
N TRP A 305 -12.92 19.14 -3.74
CA TRP A 305 -11.45 19.01 -3.72
C TRP A 305 -10.78 19.60 -4.97
N GLU A 306 -11.39 19.42 -6.14
CA GLU A 306 -10.92 20.08 -7.36
C GLU A 306 -11.07 21.60 -7.29
N GLN A 307 -12.14 22.10 -6.67
CA GLN A 307 -12.33 23.52 -6.44
C GLN A 307 -11.25 24.08 -5.51
N ALA A 308 -10.91 23.38 -4.42
CA ALA A 308 -9.81 23.77 -3.52
C ALA A 308 -8.49 23.89 -4.30
N HIS A 309 -8.18 22.94 -5.18
CA HIS A 309 -7.02 23.02 -6.07
C HIS A 309 -7.09 24.24 -7.01
N LYS A 310 -8.23 24.47 -7.68
CA LYS A 310 -8.43 25.63 -8.57
C LYS A 310 -8.25 26.97 -7.86
N MET A 311 -8.67 27.08 -6.60
CA MET A 311 -8.46 28.28 -5.77
C MET A 311 -6.98 28.59 -5.52
N MET A 312 -6.11 27.59 -5.65
CA MET A 312 -4.65 27.69 -5.50
C MET A 312 -3.90 27.83 -6.83
N GLN A 313 -4.61 28.07 -7.95
CA GLN A 313 -4.00 28.35 -9.27
C GLN A 313 -3.98 29.85 -9.61
N GLY A 314 -2.83 30.37 -10.05
CA GLY A 314 -2.67 31.78 -10.41
C GLY A 314 -1.32 32.38 -10.02
N ARG A 315 -1.19 33.70 -10.21
CA ARG A 315 -0.07 34.51 -9.73
C ARG A 315 -0.63 35.59 -8.82
N TRP A 316 0.01 35.81 -7.67
CA TRP A 316 -0.47 36.75 -6.66
C TRP A 316 0.68 37.52 -6.03
N SER A 317 0.36 38.70 -5.51
CA SER A 317 1.21 39.36 -4.53
C SER A 317 1.21 38.59 -3.20
N GLN A 318 2.13 38.93 -2.29
CA GLN A 318 2.29 38.26 -1.00
C GLN A 318 1.08 38.44 -0.06
N GLU A 319 0.43 39.62 -0.11
CA GLU A 319 -0.76 39.90 0.70
C GLU A 319 -1.98 39.09 0.21
N GLU A 320 -2.18 39.06 -1.11
CA GLU A 320 -3.22 38.24 -1.75
C GLU A 320 -2.99 36.75 -1.51
N ALA A 321 -1.74 36.29 -1.58
CA ALA A 321 -1.34 34.92 -1.26
C ALA A 321 -1.77 34.49 0.15
N SER A 322 -1.50 35.34 1.14
CA SER A 322 -1.85 35.07 2.55
C SER A 322 -3.36 35.00 2.77
N GLN A 323 -4.11 35.90 2.12
CA GLN A 323 -5.58 35.87 2.16
C GLN A 323 -6.15 34.62 1.49
N ARG A 324 -5.59 34.22 0.33
CA ARG A 324 -5.98 33.00 -0.39
C ARG A 324 -5.73 31.74 0.43
N ILE A 325 -4.57 31.63 1.08
CA ILE A 325 -4.26 30.49 1.96
C ILE A 325 -5.30 30.39 3.07
N ARG A 326 -5.69 31.50 3.72
CA ARG A 326 -6.74 31.48 4.76
C ARG A 326 -8.09 31.01 4.22
N LEU A 327 -8.53 31.51 3.06
CA LEU A 327 -9.78 31.11 2.42
C LEU A 327 -9.79 29.61 2.09
N VAL A 328 -8.70 29.11 1.49
CA VAL A 328 -8.57 27.68 1.16
C VAL A 328 -8.47 26.84 2.42
N SER A 329 -7.82 27.32 3.48
CA SER A 329 -7.76 26.63 4.78
C SER A 329 -9.14 26.37 5.35
N SER A 330 -9.98 27.41 5.46
CA SER A 330 -11.36 27.26 5.96
C SER A 330 -12.21 26.36 5.06
N PHE A 331 -12.02 26.46 3.74
CA PHE A 331 -12.73 25.60 2.78
C PHE A 331 -12.34 24.12 2.94
N VAL A 332 -11.04 23.82 3.02
CA VAL A 332 -10.51 22.47 3.18
C VAL A 332 -10.88 21.88 4.55
N GLU A 333 -10.98 22.69 5.60
CA GLU A 333 -11.41 22.24 6.92
C GLU A 333 -12.86 21.70 6.88
N GLN A 334 -13.78 22.45 6.28
CA GLN A 334 -15.17 22.00 6.15
C GLN A 334 -15.31 20.80 5.22
N LEU A 335 -14.57 20.80 4.11
CA LEU A 335 -14.53 19.69 3.16
C LEU A 335 -13.98 18.41 3.81
N GLY A 336 -12.89 18.51 4.56
CA GLY A 336 -12.29 17.39 5.28
C GLY A 336 -13.24 16.79 6.32
N LEU A 337 -13.98 17.63 7.05
CA LEU A 337 -15.01 17.18 8.00
C LEU A 337 -16.17 16.48 7.29
N ARG A 338 -16.63 17.00 6.14
CA ARG A 338 -17.69 16.38 5.34
C ARG A 338 -17.26 15.01 4.81
N GLU A 339 -16.06 14.92 4.24
CA GLU A 339 -15.47 13.66 3.79
C GLU A 339 -15.38 12.67 4.96
N HIS A 340 -14.84 13.08 6.11
CA HIS A 340 -14.72 12.22 7.28
C HIS A 340 -16.07 11.64 7.73
N ARG A 341 -17.13 12.45 7.80
CA ARG A 341 -18.48 11.99 8.19
C ARG A 341 -19.06 10.98 7.21
N LEU A 342 -18.81 11.13 5.91
CA LEU A 342 -19.25 10.14 4.93
C LEU A 342 -18.54 8.79 5.18
N TYR A 343 -17.24 8.82 5.46
CA TYR A 343 -16.49 7.62 5.83
C TYR A 343 -17.00 6.99 7.14
N GLU A 344 -17.34 7.78 8.16
CA GLU A 344 -17.98 7.27 9.40
C GLU A 344 -19.32 6.60 9.11
N SER A 345 -20.15 7.17 8.24
CA SER A 345 -21.43 6.59 7.82
C SER A 345 -21.20 5.23 7.13
N MET A 346 -20.27 5.17 6.17
CA MET A 346 -19.94 3.92 5.51
C MET A 346 -19.42 2.89 6.51
N TRP A 347 -18.56 3.29 7.46
CA TRP A 347 -18.01 2.38 8.46
C TRP A 347 -19.08 1.78 9.37
N ALA A 348 -20.04 2.59 9.81
CA ALA A 348 -21.14 2.12 10.66
C ALA A 348 -21.90 0.94 10.04
N GLU A 349 -22.05 0.94 8.72
CA GLU A 349 -22.74 -0.10 7.96
C GLU A 349 -21.84 -1.28 7.57
N HIS A 350 -20.52 -1.07 7.40
CA HIS A 350 -19.61 -2.06 6.83
C HIS A 350 -18.64 -2.70 7.83
N ARG A 351 -18.62 -2.25 9.10
CA ARG A 351 -17.68 -2.74 10.13
C ARG A 351 -17.68 -4.25 10.39
N ASN A 352 -18.75 -4.95 9.99
CA ASN A 352 -18.90 -6.39 10.18
C ASN A 352 -18.42 -7.24 8.98
N ILE A 353 -18.05 -6.62 7.86
CA ILE A 353 -17.73 -7.32 6.59
C ILE A 353 -16.33 -7.97 6.62
N GLY A 354 -15.52 -7.66 7.64
CA GLY A 354 -14.12 -8.10 7.70
C GLY A 354 -13.23 -7.23 6.80
N LEU A 355 -11.95 -7.17 7.16
CA LEU A 355 -10.94 -6.41 6.41
C LEU A 355 -10.06 -7.38 5.61
N PHE A 356 -9.25 -6.88 4.69
CA PHE A 356 -8.22 -7.69 4.04
C PHE A 356 -7.20 -8.24 5.03
N GLY A 357 -6.59 -9.38 4.69
CA GLY A 357 -5.46 -9.94 5.41
C GLY A 357 -4.23 -9.04 5.34
N LYS A 358 -3.47 -8.96 6.43
CA LYS A 358 -2.13 -8.34 6.44
C LYS A 358 -1.07 -9.44 6.39
N LYS A 359 -0.05 -9.23 5.53
CA LYS A 359 1.18 -10.02 5.45
C LYS A 359 1.78 -10.07 6.83
N ARG A 360 1.84 -11.25 7.43
CA ARG A 360 2.60 -11.46 8.67
C ARG A 360 4.07 -11.18 8.35
N SER A 361 4.67 -10.16 8.93
CA SER A 361 6.12 -10.00 8.82
C SER A 361 6.80 -11.14 9.59
N GLU A 362 7.83 -11.77 9.00
CA GLU A 362 8.59 -12.83 9.68
C GLU A 362 9.21 -12.33 11.00
N SER A 363 9.48 -11.02 11.10
CA SER A 363 9.97 -10.38 12.33
C SER A 363 8.88 -10.21 13.41
N GLU A 364 7.63 -9.95 13.05
CA GLU A 364 6.51 -9.93 14.01
C GLU A 364 6.04 -11.34 14.36
N GLY A 365 6.17 -12.31 13.46
CA GLY A 365 5.97 -13.72 13.79
C GLY A 365 6.98 -14.21 14.84
N ALA A 366 8.25 -13.83 14.68
CA ALA A 366 9.30 -14.12 15.66
C ALA A 366 9.11 -13.33 16.97
N LYS A 367 8.84 -12.03 16.90
CA LYS A 367 8.58 -11.19 18.09
C LYS A 367 7.29 -11.57 18.81
N SER A 368 6.22 -11.95 18.10
CA SER A 368 4.97 -12.44 18.69
C SER A 368 5.18 -13.79 19.37
N LYS A 369 5.89 -14.73 18.71
CA LYS A 369 6.25 -16.01 19.33
C LYS A 369 7.16 -15.83 20.55
N GLN A 370 8.13 -14.91 20.47
CA GLN A 370 9.01 -14.58 21.58
C GLN A 370 8.25 -13.91 22.71
N ARG A 371 7.30 -13.02 22.40
CA ARG A 371 6.40 -12.38 23.37
C ARG A 371 5.49 -13.40 24.05
N GLU A 372 4.91 -14.33 23.31
CA GLU A 372 4.09 -15.43 23.84
C GLU A 372 4.92 -16.33 24.77
N MET A 373 6.16 -16.67 24.37
CA MET A 373 7.07 -17.46 25.19
C MET A 373 7.45 -16.75 26.49
N LEU A 374 7.86 -15.49 26.41
CA LEU A 374 8.20 -14.69 27.60
C LEU A 374 6.98 -14.46 28.51
N ALA A 375 5.79 -14.25 27.93
CA ALA A 375 4.55 -14.16 28.70
C ALA A 375 4.26 -15.44 29.46
N LYS A 376 4.48 -16.60 28.83
CA LYS A 376 4.34 -17.89 29.49
C LYS A 376 5.33 -18.04 30.65
N ILE A 377 6.62 -17.77 30.42
CA ILE A 377 7.66 -17.85 31.46
C ILE A 377 7.30 -16.96 32.66
N VAL A 378 6.87 -15.72 32.42
CA VAL A 378 6.48 -14.79 33.49
C VAL A 378 5.25 -15.28 34.24
N LEU A 379 4.23 -15.79 33.54
CA LEU A 379 3.01 -16.31 34.17
C LEU A 379 3.26 -17.57 34.98
N ASP A 380 4.06 -18.50 34.46
CA ASP A 380 4.45 -19.74 35.15
C ASP A 380 5.28 -19.40 36.40
N SER A 381 6.23 -18.45 36.29
CA SER A 381 6.98 -17.93 37.45
C SER A 381 6.08 -17.27 38.50
N CYS A 382 5.03 -16.56 38.07
CA CYS A 382 4.02 -16.01 38.99
C CYS A 382 3.21 -17.11 39.68
N MET A 383 2.86 -18.18 38.94
CA MET A 383 2.14 -19.34 39.48
C MET A 383 2.97 -20.07 40.52
N ASP A 384 4.27 -20.25 40.28
CA ASP A 384 5.19 -20.88 41.23
C ASP A 384 5.38 -20.00 42.47
N LEU A 385 5.52 -18.69 42.29
CA LEU A 385 5.64 -17.76 43.41
C LEU A 385 4.38 -17.74 44.28
N ASN A 386 3.19 -17.89 43.69
CA ASN A 386 1.92 -17.99 44.41
C ASN A 386 1.85 -19.20 45.36
N GLN A 387 2.66 -20.25 45.15
CA GLN A 387 2.70 -21.41 46.05
C GLN A 387 3.38 -21.08 47.39
N PHE A 388 4.26 -20.07 47.40
CA PHE A 388 5.12 -19.75 48.54
C PHE A 388 4.92 -18.33 49.08
N HIS A 389 4.25 -17.46 48.33
CA HIS A 389 3.98 -16.06 48.68
C HIS A 389 2.53 -15.85 49.15
N LYS A 390 2.33 -15.07 50.23
CA LYS A 390 0.99 -14.84 50.81
C LYS A 390 0.08 -13.94 49.97
N GLY A 391 0.66 -13.12 49.09
CA GLY A 391 -0.08 -12.31 48.12
C GLY A 391 -0.22 -13.09 46.81
N SER A 392 -1.43 -13.59 46.53
CA SER A 392 -1.71 -14.32 45.29
C SER A 392 -1.80 -13.36 44.11
N ILE A 393 -0.92 -13.49 43.14
CA ILE A 393 -0.99 -12.81 41.84
C ILE A 393 -2.16 -13.42 41.05
N PRO A 394 -3.09 -12.62 40.49
CA PRO A 394 -4.24 -13.14 39.73
C PRO A 394 -3.83 -13.49 38.29
N VAL A 395 -3.10 -14.60 38.14
CA VAL A 395 -2.52 -15.07 36.88
C VAL A 395 -3.57 -15.33 35.78
N GLU A 396 -4.83 -15.55 36.17
CA GLU A 396 -5.98 -15.70 35.27
C GLU A 396 -6.27 -14.44 34.44
N LEU A 397 -5.77 -13.27 34.85
CA LEU A 397 -5.87 -12.02 34.10
C LEU A 397 -4.79 -11.89 33.00
N GLY A 398 -3.92 -12.90 32.88
CA GLY A 398 -2.87 -12.95 31.85
C GLY A 398 -1.97 -11.72 31.88
N LEU A 399 -1.78 -11.07 30.73
CA LEU A 399 -0.94 -9.87 30.60
C LEU A 399 -1.41 -8.67 31.43
N GLN A 400 -2.67 -8.65 31.86
CA GLN A 400 -3.23 -7.57 32.68
C GLN A 400 -3.08 -7.84 34.18
N ALA A 401 -2.52 -8.99 34.60
CA ALA A 401 -2.31 -9.31 35.99
C ALA A 401 -1.38 -8.26 36.65
N PRO A 402 -1.82 -7.57 37.72
CA PRO A 402 -1.00 -6.57 38.39
C PRO A 402 0.07 -7.26 39.26
N LEU A 403 1.31 -6.79 39.13
CA LEU A 403 2.47 -7.34 39.82
C LEU A 403 2.92 -6.40 40.94
N TYR A 404 3.29 -5.16 40.60
CA TYR A 404 3.91 -4.21 41.53
C TYR A 404 3.26 -2.81 41.51
N GLY A 405 3.39 -2.07 42.60
CA GLY A 405 2.85 -0.71 42.75
C GLY A 405 1.48 -0.67 43.45
N ARG A 406 0.74 0.44 43.29
CA ARG A 406 -0.49 0.74 44.08
C ARG A 406 -1.56 -0.36 44.03
N ASN A 407 -1.66 -1.06 42.91
CA ASN A 407 -2.63 -2.13 42.68
C ASN A 407 -1.96 -3.52 42.56
N GLY A 408 -0.65 -3.63 42.83
CA GLY A 408 0.14 -4.85 42.70
C GLY A 408 0.10 -5.73 43.95
N ASN A 409 0.30 -7.03 43.76
CA ASN A 409 0.21 -8.03 44.83
C ASN A 409 1.58 -8.39 45.42
N LEU A 410 2.67 -7.86 44.83
CA LEU A 410 4.04 -8.05 45.30
C LEU A 410 4.54 -6.82 46.07
N ASP A 411 5.16 -7.07 47.22
CA ASP A 411 6.04 -6.10 47.86
C ASP A 411 7.42 -6.10 47.18
N SER A 412 8.35 -5.28 47.65
CA SER A 412 9.69 -5.19 47.05
C SER A 412 10.47 -6.50 47.12
N LEU A 413 10.26 -7.33 48.14
CA LEU A 413 10.92 -8.63 48.29
C LEU A 413 10.28 -9.69 47.38
N GLY A 414 8.96 -9.66 47.26
CA GLY A 414 8.19 -10.49 46.33
C GLY A 414 8.53 -10.18 44.88
N LEU A 415 8.73 -8.90 44.53
CA LEU A 415 9.19 -8.51 43.20
C LEU A 415 10.59 -9.03 42.91
N VAL A 416 11.56 -8.87 43.83
CA VAL A 416 12.92 -9.41 43.65
C VAL A 416 12.90 -10.94 43.48
N SER A 417 12.07 -11.64 44.26
CA SER A 417 11.87 -13.08 44.13
C SER A 417 11.31 -13.47 42.75
N LEU A 418 10.32 -12.73 42.24
CA LEU A 418 9.77 -12.96 40.90
C LEU A 418 10.82 -12.73 39.81
N LEU A 419 11.61 -11.66 39.92
CA LEU A 419 12.63 -11.35 38.93
C LEU A 419 13.70 -12.44 38.88
N ALA A 420 14.16 -12.93 40.02
CA ALA A 420 15.12 -14.03 40.08
C ALA A 420 14.55 -15.34 39.48
N ALA A 421 13.28 -15.65 39.73
CA ALA A 421 12.61 -16.81 39.13
C ALA A 421 12.55 -16.69 37.60
N VAL A 422 12.16 -15.52 37.09
CA VAL A 422 12.08 -15.27 35.64
C VAL A 422 13.47 -15.29 34.98
N GLU A 423 14.50 -14.74 35.62
CA GLU A 423 15.90 -14.86 35.14
C GLU A 423 16.32 -16.32 34.98
N GLN A 424 16.04 -17.13 36.00
CA GLN A 424 16.37 -18.55 36.01
C GLN A 424 15.62 -19.29 34.90
N SER A 425 14.30 -19.10 34.79
CA SER A 425 13.50 -19.75 33.75
C SER A 425 13.92 -19.33 32.34
N ILE A 426 14.28 -18.07 32.11
CA ILE A 426 14.83 -17.61 30.82
C ILE A 426 16.18 -18.29 30.53
N GLN A 427 17.06 -18.40 31.53
CA GLN A 427 18.35 -19.07 31.36
C GLN A 427 18.21 -20.57 31.09
N GLU A 428 17.23 -21.23 31.72
CA GLU A 428 16.95 -22.66 31.55
C GLU A 428 16.26 -22.98 30.22
N GLU A 429 15.23 -22.20 29.85
CA GLU A 429 14.44 -22.46 28.64
C GLU A 429 15.08 -21.90 27.37
N LEU A 430 15.76 -20.75 27.47
CA LEU A 430 16.27 -20.01 26.31
C LEU A 430 17.81 -19.96 26.26
N GLY A 431 18.50 -20.33 27.33
CA GLY A 431 19.96 -20.28 27.39
C GLY A 431 20.53 -18.85 27.49
N ILE A 432 19.68 -17.85 27.75
CA ILE A 432 20.05 -16.43 27.75
C ILE A 432 20.22 -15.95 29.20
N GLY A 433 21.40 -15.42 29.53
CA GLY A 433 21.67 -14.84 30.84
C GLY A 433 21.28 -13.37 30.90
N ILE A 434 20.36 -13.02 31.80
CA ILE A 434 19.88 -11.64 32.00
C ILE A 434 19.95 -11.29 33.49
N ALA A 435 20.34 -10.05 33.80
CA ALA A 435 20.33 -9.50 35.16
C ALA A 435 19.19 -8.47 35.30
N LEU A 436 18.08 -8.88 35.90
CA LEU A 436 16.86 -8.13 36.21
C LEU A 436 16.83 -7.65 37.68
N SER A 437 17.28 -8.48 38.61
CA SER A 437 17.17 -8.31 40.07
C SER A 437 18.01 -7.15 40.61
N GLU A 438 19.16 -6.86 40.00
CA GLU A 438 20.00 -5.70 40.36
C GLU A 438 19.33 -4.36 40.00
N ILE A 439 18.54 -4.34 38.92
CA ILE A 439 17.91 -3.13 38.35
C ILE A 439 16.68 -2.71 39.16
N ALA A 440 15.94 -3.66 39.75
CA ALA A 440 14.78 -3.37 40.59
C ALA A 440 15.12 -2.54 41.84
N SER A 441 16.38 -2.59 42.30
CA SER A 441 16.86 -1.81 43.45
C SER A 441 16.96 -0.30 43.20
N ALA A 442 16.95 0.13 41.93
CA ALA A 442 17.26 1.51 41.53
C ALA A 442 16.04 2.47 41.49
N GLY A 443 14.82 2.00 41.77
CA GLY A 443 13.63 2.84 41.94
C GLY A 443 13.25 3.70 40.72
N MET A 444 12.61 3.11 39.70
CA MET A 444 12.11 3.86 38.53
C MET A 444 10.69 4.43 38.76
N PRO A 445 10.40 5.69 38.37
CA PRO A 445 9.07 6.31 38.51
C PRO A 445 7.94 5.59 37.74
N ASP A 446 8.28 5.07 36.55
CA ASP A 446 7.42 4.20 35.75
C ASP A 446 8.02 2.80 35.71
N SER A 447 7.80 2.06 36.79
CA SER A 447 8.26 0.68 36.90
C SER A 447 7.63 -0.18 35.79
N PRO A 448 8.44 -0.85 34.93
CA PRO A 448 7.93 -1.78 33.92
C PRO A 448 7.22 -2.99 34.55
N TYR A 449 7.44 -3.23 35.84
CA TYR A 449 6.89 -4.36 36.59
C TYR A 449 5.48 -4.12 37.14
N ARG A 450 4.73 -3.14 36.63
CA ARG A 450 3.36 -2.87 37.11
C ARG A 450 2.37 -3.97 36.76
N THR A 451 2.49 -4.54 35.56
CA THR A 451 1.68 -5.68 35.10
C THR A 451 2.57 -6.72 34.42
N VAL A 452 2.05 -7.93 34.24
CA VAL A 452 2.72 -8.98 33.44
C VAL A 452 3.05 -8.47 32.04
N GLY A 453 2.12 -7.77 31.37
CA GLY A 453 2.32 -7.22 30.03
C GLY A 453 3.46 -6.22 29.96
N GLY A 454 3.51 -5.26 30.89
CA GLY A 454 4.61 -4.30 30.97
C GLY A 454 5.97 -4.96 31.23
N PHE A 455 5.98 -6.04 32.04
CA PHE A 455 7.20 -6.79 32.31
C PHE A 455 7.65 -7.60 31.08
N VAL A 456 6.73 -8.23 30.36
CA VAL A 456 7.02 -8.95 29.11
C VAL A 456 7.58 -8.00 28.06
N ASP A 457 6.98 -6.82 27.88
CA ASP A 457 7.46 -5.82 26.92
C ASP A 457 8.88 -5.36 27.29
N TYR A 458 9.16 -5.16 28.58
CA TYR A 458 10.50 -4.84 29.09
C TYR A 458 11.55 -5.95 28.87
N LEU A 459 11.13 -7.22 28.91
CA LEU A 459 11.99 -8.36 28.62
C LEU A 459 12.32 -8.44 27.13
N ILE A 460 11.34 -8.20 26.26
CA ILE A 460 11.52 -8.19 24.80
C ILE A 460 12.61 -7.19 24.40
N ASP A 461 12.59 -5.98 24.97
CA ASP A 461 13.58 -4.93 24.70
C ASP A 461 15.00 -5.30 25.15
N ARG A 462 15.15 -6.34 25.97
CA ARG A 462 16.45 -6.83 26.50
C ARG A 462 16.91 -8.13 25.88
N MET A 463 16.09 -8.77 25.05
CA MET A 463 16.52 -9.96 24.34
C MET A 463 17.50 -9.59 23.23
N PRO A 464 18.58 -10.35 23.02
CA PRO A 464 19.38 -10.22 21.82
C PRO A 464 18.51 -10.49 20.58
N GLU A 465 18.71 -9.73 19.50
CA GLU A 465 18.02 -9.99 18.23
C GLU A 465 18.27 -11.44 17.80
N ALA A 466 17.21 -12.14 17.38
CA ALA A 466 17.32 -13.50 16.89
C ALA A 466 18.23 -13.52 15.65
N GLY A 467 19.38 -14.18 15.75
CA GLY A 467 20.33 -14.37 14.67
C GLY A 467 19.87 -15.36 13.61
#